data_AF-A0A8T4PJH4-F1
#
_entry.id   AF-A0A8T4PJH4-F1
#
_cell.length_a   1.000
_cell.length_b   1.000
_cell.length_c   1.000
_cell.angle_alpha   90.00
_cell.angle_beta   90.00
_cell.angle_gamma   90.00
#
_symmetry.space_group_name_H-M   'P 1'
#
loop_
_entity.id
_entity.type
_entity.pdbx_description
1 polymer ?
#
loop_
_entity_poly.entity_id
_entity_poly.type
_entity_poly.pdbx_seq_one_letter_code
_entity_poly.pdbx_strand_id
1 'polypeptide(L)'
;MSFLSILSSIGLYLWALLKLWLHAIFVAPFENLNMLWVLVPIYLGWLFTEVFQEKKGTSIGNAISNGVIALWVGIDWTRTTTNALIEGTKMTWKQIAGKFLVAVFVLLYGIFIIYKGAKGKALTKYIGRIRIVTYIVIVFTPIFYNVVELTWQFVFSVVLFFPLGYFVIEMIDRIIPDPESLKEGPNAF
;
A
#
# COMPACT_ATOMS: atom_id res chain seq x y z
N MET A 1 -1.86 35.12 20.40
CA MET A 1 -1.03 33.97 19.97
C MET A 1 0.02 34.52 19.01
N SER A 2 1.32 34.30 19.25
CA SER A 2 2.36 34.84 18.36
C SER A 2 2.45 34.04 17.06
N PHE A 3 2.85 34.67 15.96
CA PHE A 3 3.07 33.98 14.67
C PHE A 3 3.99 32.76 14.81
N LEU A 4 5.07 32.89 15.60
CA LEU A 4 6.01 31.80 15.90
C LEU A 4 5.33 30.62 16.61
N SER A 5 4.41 30.88 17.55
CA SER A 5 3.68 29.81 18.25
C SER A 5 2.70 29.04 17.36
N ILE A 6 2.16 29.69 16.33
CA ILE A 6 1.32 29.03 15.32
C ILE A 6 2.20 28.13 14.44
N LEU A 7 3.33 28.64 13.94
CA LEU A 7 4.26 27.84 13.13
C LEU A 7 4.81 26.64 13.88
N SER A 8 5.18 26.80 15.16
CA SER A 8 5.67 25.68 15.97
C SER A 8 4.59 24.61 16.17
N SER A 9 3.34 25.02 16.37
CA SER A 9 2.21 24.09 16.54
C SER A 9 1.95 23.27 15.28
N ILE A 10 1.99 23.94 14.11
CA ILE A 10 1.87 23.26 12.81
C ILE A 10 3.04 22.29 12.61
N GLY A 11 4.28 22.72 12.90
CA GLY A 11 5.47 21.89 12.76
C GLY A 11 5.41 20.63 13.63
N LEU A 12 5.01 20.76 14.90
CA LEU A 12 4.85 19.62 15.81
C LEU A 12 3.74 18.66 15.36
N TYR A 13 2.64 19.19 14.82
CA TYR A 13 1.56 18.36 14.27
C TYR A 13 2.03 17.58 13.04
N LEU A 14 2.69 18.24 12.09
CA LEU A 14 3.27 17.56 10.91
C LEU A 14 4.30 16.50 11.30
N TRP A 15 5.13 16.79 12.32
CA TRP A 15 6.08 15.82 12.86
C TRP A 15 5.40 14.60 13.49
N ALA A 16 4.29 14.80 14.20
CA ALA A 16 3.51 13.70 14.75
C ALA A 16 2.92 12.81 13.65
N LEU A 17 2.38 13.41 12.59
CA LEU A 17 1.87 12.66 11.42
C LEU A 17 2.98 11.91 10.68
N LEU A 18 4.16 12.52 10.52
CA LEU A 18 5.30 11.86 9.88
C LEU A 18 5.75 10.64 10.68
N LYS A 19 5.85 10.77 12.02
CA LYS A 19 6.18 9.65 12.89
C LYS A 19 5.15 8.53 12.81
N LEU A 20 3.87 8.86 12.76
CA LEU A 20 2.80 7.86 12.60
C LEU A 20 2.93 7.09 11.28
N TRP A 21 3.20 7.81 10.18
CA TRP A 21 3.42 7.21 8.87
C TRP A 21 4.67 6.32 8.84
N LEU A 22 5.80 6.81 9.38
CA LEU A 22 7.04 6.05 9.47
C LEU A 22 6.89 4.80 10.35
N HIS A 23 6.20 4.93 11.50
CA HIS A 23 5.92 3.81 12.39
C HIS A 23 5.14 2.72 11.66
N ALA A 24 4.07 3.09 10.96
CA ALA A 24 3.23 2.14 10.24
C ALA A 24 4.00 1.33 9.17
N ILE A 25 4.94 1.96 8.46
CA ILE A 25 5.70 1.30 7.39
C ILE A 25 6.89 0.51 7.93
N PHE A 26 7.67 1.10 8.84
CA PHE A 26 8.99 0.58 9.20
C PHE A 26 9.08 -0.09 10.57
N VAL A 27 8.15 0.21 11.49
CA VAL A 27 8.24 -0.27 12.88
C VAL A 27 7.15 -1.29 13.18
N ALA A 28 5.90 -1.02 12.81
CA ALA A 28 4.76 -1.89 13.04
C ALA A 28 4.97 -3.36 12.58
N PRO A 29 5.63 -3.66 11.44
CA PRO A 29 5.91 -5.05 11.04
C PRO A 29 6.73 -5.86 12.05
N PHE A 30 7.53 -5.19 12.88
CA PHE A 30 8.37 -5.80 13.90
C PHE A 30 7.69 -5.87 15.27
N GLU A 31 6.59 -5.13 15.47
CA GLU A 31 5.73 -5.25 16.66
C GLU A 31 4.77 -6.45 16.55
N ASN A 32 4.40 -6.85 15.32
CA ASN A 32 3.65 -8.06 15.06
C ASN A 32 4.22 -8.81 13.84
N LEU A 33 5.07 -9.81 14.11
CA LEU A 33 5.76 -10.59 13.07
C LEU A 33 4.81 -11.32 12.12
N ASN A 34 3.54 -11.54 12.49
CA ASN A 34 2.57 -12.15 11.58
C ASN A 34 2.29 -11.26 10.36
N MET A 35 2.55 -9.95 10.45
CA MET A 35 2.47 -9.02 9.31
C MET A 35 3.47 -9.39 8.21
N LEU A 36 4.61 -9.98 8.56
CA LEU A 36 5.66 -10.33 7.59
C LEU A 36 5.19 -11.36 6.56
N TRP A 37 4.22 -12.22 6.92
CA TRP A 37 3.64 -13.17 5.97
C TRP A 37 2.92 -12.51 4.80
N VAL A 38 2.38 -11.30 5.01
CA VAL A 38 1.80 -10.47 3.94
C VAL A 38 2.87 -9.54 3.36
N LEU A 39 3.66 -8.90 4.21
CA LEU A 39 4.56 -7.82 3.77
C LEU A 39 5.75 -8.31 2.97
N VAL A 40 6.41 -9.42 3.34
CA VAL A 40 7.57 -9.94 2.62
C VAL A 40 7.25 -10.23 1.15
N PRO A 41 6.21 -11.03 0.81
CA PRO A 41 5.88 -11.26 -0.60
C PRO A 41 5.44 -9.99 -1.32
N ILE A 42 4.79 -9.03 -0.63
CA ILE A 42 4.41 -7.73 -1.21
C ILE A 42 5.65 -6.88 -1.54
N TYR A 43 6.62 -6.79 -0.64
CA TYR A 43 7.87 -6.07 -0.88
C TYR A 43 8.71 -6.71 -1.99
N LEU A 44 8.82 -8.03 -1.99
CA LEU A 44 9.54 -8.76 -3.05
C LEU A 44 8.85 -8.59 -4.40
N GLY A 45 7.54 -8.82 -4.47
CA GLY A 45 6.76 -8.65 -5.68
C GLY A 45 6.84 -7.22 -6.22
N TRP A 46 6.74 -6.23 -5.32
CA TRP A 46 6.96 -4.83 -5.68
C TRP A 46 8.33 -4.59 -6.29
N LEU A 47 9.41 -5.03 -5.63
CA LEU A 47 10.78 -4.84 -6.12
C LEU A 47 10.97 -5.46 -7.50
N PHE A 48 10.53 -6.70 -7.68
CA PHE A 48 10.68 -7.39 -8.97
C PHE A 48 9.88 -6.72 -10.08
N THR A 49 8.61 -6.42 -9.84
CA THR A 49 7.76 -5.78 -10.85
C THR A 49 8.22 -4.35 -11.15
N GLU A 50 8.62 -3.56 -10.15
CA GLU A 50 9.13 -2.20 -10.37
C GLU A 50 10.41 -2.23 -11.22
N VAL A 51 11.42 -3.01 -10.82
CA VAL A 51 12.73 -3.00 -11.48
C VAL A 51 12.68 -3.67 -12.84
N PHE A 52 12.03 -4.83 -12.96
CA PHE A 52 12.13 -5.68 -14.16
C PHE A 52 10.95 -5.55 -15.12
N GLN A 53 9.81 -5.00 -14.70
CA GLN A 53 8.59 -4.95 -15.53
C GLN A 53 8.07 -3.53 -15.76
N GLU A 54 8.16 -2.64 -14.76
CA GLU A 54 7.49 -1.33 -14.78
C GLU A 54 8.44 -0.14 -14.79
N LYS A 55 9.75 -0.36 -14.80
CA LYS A 55 10.76 0.71 -14.74
C LYS A 55 10.59 1.77 -15.82
N LYS A 56 10.20 1.37 -17.04
CA LYS A 56 9.91 2.27 -18.17
C LYS A 56 8.43 2.67 -18.30
N GLY A 57 7.61 2.29 -17.33
CA GLY A 57 6.18 2.57 -17.26
C GLY A 57 5.32 1.31 -17.17
N THR A 58 4.11 1.50 -16.65
CA THR A 58 3.15 0.41 -16.41
C THR A 58 2.27 0.16 -17.65
N SER A 59 2.28 -1.08 -18.16
CA SER A 59 1.34 -1.52 -19.19
C SER A 59 -0.07 -1.73 -18.61
N ILE A 60 -1.12 -1.77 -19.44
CA ILE A 60 -2.48 -2.07 -18.93
C ILE A 60 -2.54 -3.49 -18.35
N GLY A 61 -1.86 -4.45 -18.99
CA GLY A 61 -1.79 -5.83 -18.50
C GLY A 61 -1.13 -5.92 -17.13
N ASN A 62 0.01 -5.24 -16.94
CA ASN A 62 0.69 -5.19 -15.64
C ASN A 62 -0.18 -4.50 -14.59
N ALA A 63 -0.84 -3.38 -14.94
CA ALA A 63 -1.73 -2.70 -14.01
C ALA A 63 -2.90 -3.59 -13.54
N ILE A 64 -3.50 -4.37 -14.44
CA ILE A 64 -4.54 -5.36 -14.08
C ILE A 64 -3.94 -6.44 -13.17
N SER A 65 -2.76 -6.96 -13.50
CA SER A 65 -2.05 -7.96 -12.69
C SER A 65 -1.78 -7.46 -11.27
N ASN A 66 -1.32 -6.21 -11.11
CA ASN A 66 -1.15 -5.59 -9.81
C ASN A 66 -2.49 -5.43 -9.08
N GLY A 67 -3.56 -5.09 -9.79
CA GLY A 67 -4.92 -5.05 -9.23
C GLY A 67 -5.35 -6.39 -8.60
N VAL A 68 -4.89 -7.52 -9.15
CA VAL A 68 -5.13 -8.86 -8.58
C VAL A 68 -4.43 -9.03 -7.22
N ILE A 69 -3.27 -8.41 -7.00
CA ILE A 69 -2.58 -8.43 -5.69
C ILE A 69 -3.47 -7.79 -4.63
N ALA A 70 -3.98 -6.57 -4.87
CA ALA A 70 -4.90 -5.91 -3.94
C ALA A 70 -6.19 -6.71 -3.76
N LEU A 71 -6.77 -7.23 -4.85
CA LEU A 71 -7.97 -8.07 -4.78
C LEU A 71 -7.76 -9.28 -3.86
N TRP A 72 -6.66 -10.01 -4.06
CA TRP A 72 -6.32 -11.19 -3.27
C TRP A 72 -6.10 -10.87 -1.80
N VAL A 73 -5.34 -9.81 -1.50
CA VAL A 73 -5.13 -9.34 -0.12
C VAL A 73 -6.46 -8.97 0.53
N GLY A 74 -7.34 -8.26 -0.17
CA GLY A 74 -8.67 -7.90 0.35
C GLY A 74 -9.55 -9.13 0.62
N ILE A 75 -9.51 -10.14 -0.25
CA ILE A 75 -10.21 -11.43 -0.04
C ILE A 75 -9.65 -12.15 1.18
N ASP A 76 -8.32 -12.26 1.28
CA ASP A 76 -7.66 -12.96 2.39
C ASP A 76 -7.94 -12.27 3.74
N TRP A 77 -7.89 -10.95 3.78
CA TRP A 77 -8.22 -10.16 4.97
C TRP A 77 -9.69 -10.32 5.38
N THR A 78 -10.60 -10.35 4.41
CA THR A 78 -12.02 -10.62 4.65
C THR A 78 -12.20 -12.02 5.23
N ARG A 79 -11.61 -13.04 4.60
CA ARG A 79 -11.64 -14.44 5.05
C ARG A 79 -11.10 -14.57 6.48
N THR A 80 -9.93 -14.00 6.74
CA THR A 80 -9.26 -14.06 8.04
C THR A 80 -10.09 -13.38 9.14
N THR A 81 -10.74 -12.25 8.83
CA THR A 81 -11.62 -11.55 9.79
C THR A 81 -12.88 -12.38 10.08
N THR A 82 -13.51 -12.94 9.06
CA THR A 82 -14.69 -13.81 9.20
C THR A 82 -14.37 -15.07 10.01
N ASN A 83 -13.24 -15.73 9.74
CA ASN A 83 -12.82 -16.90 10.51
C ASN A 83 -12.62 -16.55 11.99
N ALA A 84 -11.97 -15.43 12.29
CA ALA A 84 -11.79 -14.97 13.67
C ALA A 84 -13.13 -14.71 14.38
N LEU A 85 -14.17 -14.26 13.67
CA LEU A 85 -15.51 -14.09 14.24
C LEU A 85 -16.18 -15.43 14.54
N ILE A 86 -16.08 -16.39 13.62
CA ILE A 86 -16.65 -17.74 13.78
C ILE A 86 -15.97 -18.47 14.95
N GLU A 87 -14.66 -18.31 15.11
CA GLU A 87 -13.85 -18.96 16.15
C GLU A 87 -13.99 -18.32 17.54
N GLY A 88 -14.73 -17.21 17.67
CA GLY A 88 -14.96 -16.54 18.96
C GLY A 88 -13.84 -15.60 19.39
N THR A 89 -13.52 -14.62 18.53
CA THR A 89 -12.50 -13.59 18.82
C THR A 89 -12.78 -12.76 20.08
N LYS A 90 -11.70 -12.35 20.76
CA LYS A 90 -11.71 -11.38 21.87
C LYS A 90 -11.57 -9.92 21.40
N MET A 91 -11.55 -9.68 20.09
CA MET A 91 -11.43 -8.33 19.53
C MET A 91 -12.65 -7.46 19.87
N THR A 92 -12.41 -6.18 20.07
CA THR A 92 -13.49 -5.19 20.20
C THR A 92 -14.20 -4.96 18.87
N TRP A 93 -15.45 -4.50 18.90
CA TRP A 93 -16.20 -4.14 17.69
C TRP A 93 -15.49 -3.08 16.84
N LYS A 94 -14.77 -2.13 17.47
CA LYS A 94 -13.97 -1.12 16.77
C LYS A 94 -12.85 -1.77 15.93
N GLN A 95 -12.16 -2.76 16.48
CA GLN A 95 -11.09 -3.49 15.78
C GLN A 95 -11.64 -4.33 14.62
N ILE A 96 -12.76 -5.03 14.84
CA ILE A 96 -13.45 -5.80 13.79
C ILE A 96 -13.90 -4.88 12.65
N ALA A 97 -14.51 -3.74 12.98
CA ALA A 97 -14.94 -2.76 11.98
C ALA A 97 -13.74 -2.19 11.21
N GLY A 98 -12.64 -1.86 11.89
CA GLY A 98 -11.41 -1.40 11.25
C GLY A 98 -10.84 -2.40 10.26
N LYS A 99 -10.75 -3.68 10.65
CA LYS A 99 -10.32 -4.78 9.78
C LYS A 99 -11.19 -4.93 8.54
N PHE A 100 -12.52 -4.96 8.69
CA PHE A 100 -13.43 -5.07 7.56
C PHE A 100 -13.39 -3.86 6.64
N LEU A 101 -13.35 -2.65 7.20
CA LEU A 101 -13.29 -1.42 6.40
C LEU A 101 -12.04 -1.41 5.52
N VAL A 102 -10.89 -1.77 6.08
CA VAL A 102 -9.64 -1.89 5.35
C VAL A 102 -9.70 -3.02 4.31
N ALA A 103 -10.20 -4.20 4.68
CA ALA A 103 -10.32 -5.32 3.75
C ALA A 103 -11.22 -5.00 2.55
N VAL A 104 -12.40 -4.42 2.80
CA VAL A 104 -13.35 -4.00 1.76
C VAL A 104 -12.75 -2.89 0.91
N PHE A 105 -12.06 -1.91 1.50
CA PHE A 105 -11.40 -0.85 0.76
C PHE A 105 -10.37 -1.40 -0.24
N VAL A 106 -9.46 -2.26 0.23
CA VAL A 106 -8.41 -2.86 -0.62
C VAL A 106 -9.01 -3.77 -1.69
N LEU A 107 -10.05 -4.53 -1.35
CA LEU A 107 -10.79 -5.37 -2.29
C LEU A 107 -11.45 -4.53 -3.40
N LEU A 108 -12.20 -3.49 -3.03
CA LEU A 108 -12.87 -2.61 -3.99
C LEU A 108 -11.86 -1.87 -4.87
N TYR A 109 -10.72 -1.48 -4.32
CA TYR A 109 -9.63 -0.86 -5.07
C TYR A 109 -9.05 -1.83 -6.13
N GLY A 110 -8.80 -3.09 -5.78
CA GLY A 110 -8.39 -4.13 -6.73
C GLY A 110 -9.42 -4.35 -7.84
N ILE A 111 -10.71 -4.51 -7.49
CA ILE A 111 -11.82 -4.64 -8.46
C ILE A 111 -11.85 -3.42 -9.40
N PHE A 112 -11.71 -2.22 -8.85
CA PHE A 112 -11.76 -0.98 -9.61
C PHE A 112 -10.63 -0.90 -10.66
N ILE A 113 -9.40 -1.27 -10.30
CA ILE A 113 -8.28 -1.34 -11.23
C ILE A 113 -8.58 -2.33 -12.35
N ILE A 114 -8.97 -3.56 -12.01
CA ILE A 114 -9.24 -4.63 -12.97
C ILE A 114 -10.36 -4.19 -13.93
N TYR A 115 -11.45 -3.64 -13.40
CA TYR A 115 -12.58 -3.16 -14.19
C TYR A 115 -12.20 -2.03 -15.16
N LYS A 116 -11.44 -1.02 -14.70
CA LYS A 116 -10.98 0.08 -15.57
C LYS A 116 -9.95 -0.40 -16.58
N GLY A 117 -9.11 -1.36 -16.20
CA GLY A 117 -8.13 -2.02 -17.07
C GLY A 117 -8.78 -2.80 -18.19
N ALA A 118 -9.79 -3.62 -17.88
CA ALA A 118 -10.58 -4.34 -18.89
C ALA A 118 -11.27 -3.41 -19.89
N LYS A 119 -11.61 -2.18 -19.46
CA LYS A 119 -12.14 -1.11 -20.31
C LYS A 119 -11.08 -0.32 -21.09
N GLY A 120 -9.80 -0.71 -21.01
CA GLY A 120 -8.69 -0.06 -21.72
C GLY A 120 -8.43 1.39 -21.28
N LYS A 121 -8.87 1.80 -20.09
CA LYS A 121 -8.74 3.21 -19.66
C LYS A 121 -7.29 3.53 -19.29
N ALA A 122 -6.77 4.64 -19.81
CA ALA A 122 -5.41 5.11 -19.52
C ALA A 122 -5.16 5.35 -18.02
N LEU A 123 -6.20 5.76 -17.28
CA LEU A 123 -6.14 5.95 -15.82
C LEU A 123 -5.59 4.71 -15.09
N THR A 124 -5.91 3.51 -15.58
CA THR A 124 -5.48 2.23 -14.99
C THR A 124 -3.97 2.13 -14.87
N LYS A 125 -3.20 2.65 -15.84
CA LYS A 125 -1.73 2.63 -15.80
C LYS A 125 -1.17 3.44 -14.63
N TYR A 126 -1.88 4.48 -14.20
CA TYR A 126 -1.48 5.30 -13.07
C TYR A 126 -1.91 4.65 -11.76
N ILE A 127 -3.21 4.39 -11.59
CA ILE A 127 -3.75 3.89 -10.31
C ILE A 127 -3.33 2.45 -10.03
N GLY A 128 -3.01 1.65 -11.05
CA GLY A 128 -2.60 0.25 -10.93
C GLY A 128 -1.10 0.05 -11.03
N ARG A 129 -0.28 1.11 -11.00
CA ARG A 129 1.19 0.97 -10.91
C ARG A 129 1.56 0.21 -9.65
N ILE A 130 2.50 -0.72 -9.75
CA ILE A 130 2.82 -1.65 -8.65
C ILE A 130 3.14 -0.89 -7.35
N ARG A 131 3.91 0.20 -7.45
CA ARG A 131 4.26 1.07 -6.32
C ARG A 131 3.07 1.60 -5.54
N ILE A 132 1.98 1.95 -6.24
CA ILE A 132 0.78 2.52 -5.61
C ILE A 132 -0.03 1.40 -4.96
N VAL A 133 -0.16 0.28 -5.66
CA VAL A 133 -0.88 -0.90 -5.17
C VAL A 133 -0.22 -1.43 -3.90
N THR A 134 1.09 -1.65 -3.92
CA THR A 134 1.82 -2.18 -2.76
C THR A 134 1.92 -1.16 -1.65
N TYR A 135 2.07 0.13 -1.94
CA TYR A 135 1.99 1.17 -0.92
C TYR A 135 0.67 1.09 -0.13
N ILE A 136 -0.47 1.01 -0.82
CA ILE A 136 -1.79 0.88 -0.18
C ILE A 136 -1.84 -0.36 0.71
N VAL A 137 -1.41 -1.52 0.21
CA VAL A 137 -1.40 -2.76 1.02
C VAL A 137 -0.49 -2.60 2.24
N ILE A 138 0.72 -2.10 2.07
CA ILE A 138 1.72 -1.93 3.14
C ILE A 138 1.18 -1.02 4.24
N VAL A 139 0.71 0.19 3.91
CA VAL A 139 0.29 1.17 4.93
C VAL A 139 -0.96 0.72 5.69
N PHE A 140 -1.86 -0.05 5.06
CA PHE A 140 -3.07 -0.52 5.73
C PHE A 140 -2.89 -1.86 6.46
N THR A 141 -1.80 -2.59 6.22
CA THR A 141 -1.51 -3.86 6.93
C THR A 141 -1.45 -3.68 8.46
N PRO A 142 -0.76 -2.67 9.04
CA PRO A 142 -0.76 -2.44 10.49
C PRO A 142 -2.15 -2.28 11.10
N ILE A 143 -3.10 -1.68 10.37
CA ILE A 143 -4.48 -1.57 10.82
C ILE A 143 -5.14 -2.94 10.82
N PHE A 144 -4.95 -3.71 9.74
CA PHE A 144 -5.49 -5.06 9.66
C PHE A 144 -4.97 -5.94 10.80
N TYR A 145 -3.72 -5.78 11.24
CA TYR A 145 -3.15 -6.54 12.36
C TYR A 145 -3.39 -5.91 13.74
N ASN A 146 -4.22 -4.87 13.84
CA ASN A 146 -4.52 -4.12 15.07
C ASN A 146 -3.28 -3.52 15.77
N VAL A 147 -2.21 -3.24 15.03
CA VAL A 147 -1.01 -2.56 15.54
C VAL A 147 -1.20 -1.06 15.52
N VAL A 148 -1.89 -0.54 14.50
CA VAL A 148 -2.25 0.88 14.37
C VAL A 148 -3.77 1.01 14.31
N GLU A 149 -4.33 1.98 15.02
CA GLU A 149 -5.77 2.24 14.95
C GLU A 149 -6.15 3.02 13.68
N LEU A 150 -7.26 2.63 13.05
CA LEU A 150 -7.86 3.41 11.97
C LEU A 150 -8.42 4.72 12.52
N THR A 151 -7.72 5.82 12.27
CA THR A 151 -8.10 7.18 12.67
C THR A 151 -8.00 8.13 11.48
N TRP A 152 -8.69 9.27 11.54
CA TRP A 152 -8.56 10.31 10.51
C TRP A 152 -7.14 10.86 10.44
N GLN A 153 -6.45 10.95 11.57
CA GLN A 153 -5.04 11.33 11.64
C GLN A 153 -4.16 10.34 10.85
N PHE A 154 -4.42 9.04 11.00
CA PHE A 154 -3.72 8.02 10.23
C PHE A 154 -3.97 8.16 8.73
N VAL A 155 -5.24 8.24 8.30
CA VAL A 155 -5.58 8.39 6.88
C VAL A 155 -4.94 9.66 6.28
N PHE A 156 -5.00 10.77 7.02
CA PHE A 156 -4.38 12.02 6.60
C PHE A 156 -2.85 11.90 6.50
N SER A 157 -2.19 11.21 7.44
CA SER A 157 -0.75 10.97 7.38
C SER A 157 -0.34 10.16 6.14
N VAL A 158 -1.12 9.11 5.79
CA VAL A 158 -0.89 8.28 4.61
C VAL A 158 -0.98 9.08 3.32
N VAL A 159 -1.99 9.95 3.20
CA VAL A 159 -2.16 10.80 2.00
C VAL A 159 -1.09 11.88 1.93
N LEU A 160 -0.79 12.53 3.05
CA LEU A 160 0.14 13.66 3.12
C LEU A 160 1.58 13.24 2.81
N PHE A 161 2.02 12.08 3.30
CA PHE A 161 3.40 11.60 3.12
C PHE A 161 3.56 10.59 1.99
N PHE A 162 2.49 10.22 1.28
CA PHE A 162 2.59 9.43 0.05
C PHE A 162 3.56 10.04 -0.98
N PRO A 163 3.53 11.35 -1.30
CA PRO A 163 4.48 11.95 -2.24
C PRO A 163 5.93 11.81 -1.81
N LEU A 164 6.20 11.85 -0.50
CA LEU A 164 7.54 11.67 0.05
C LEU A 164 8.04 10.25 -0.18
N GLY A 165 7.24 9.24 0.17
CA GLY A 165 7.58 7.83 -0.09
C GLY A 165 7.75 7.54 -1.58
N TYR A 166 6.84 8.08 -2.41
CA TYR A 166 6.92 7.94 -3.86
C TYR A 166 8.20 8.56 -4.43
N PHE A 167 8.59 9.73 -3.96
CA PHE A 167 9.81 10.42 -4.37
C PHE A 167 11.07 9.63 -4.02
N VAL A 168 11.15 9.07 -2.80
CA VAL A 168 12.28 8.24 -2.38
C VAL A 168 12.44 7.02 -3.28
N ILE A 169 11.34 6.33 -3.58
CA ILE A 169 11.38 5.18 -4.49
C ILE A 169 11.81 5.60 -5.90
N GLU A 170 11.29 6.72 -6.40
CA GLU A 170 11.68 7.26 -7.70
C GLU A 170 13.18 7.58 -7.77
N MET A 171 13.77 8.06 -6.68
CA MET A 171 15.22 8.25 -6.60
C MET A 171 15.98 6.92 -6.64
N ILE A 172 15.50 5.91 -5.90
CA ILE A 172 16.11 4.57 -5.89
C ILE A 172 16.08 3.95 -7.29
N ASP A 173 14.94 4.02 -7.98
CA ASP A 173 14.79 3.46 -9.34
C ASP A 173 15.72 4.10 -10.37
N ARG A 174 16.02 5.40 -10.20
CA ARG A 174 16.98 6.12 -11.05
C ARG A 174 18.43 5.72 -10.80
N ILE A 175 18.75 5.25 -9.60
CA ILE A 175 20.09 4.79 -9.22
C ILE A 175 20.31 3.35 -9.70
N ILE A 176 19.28 2.51 -9.62
CA ILE A 176 19.35 1.12 -10.09
C ILE A 176 19.55 1.13 -11.62
N PRO A 177 20.49 0.35 -12.19
CA PRO A 177 20.68 0.27 -13.63
C PRO A 177 19.50 -0.40 -14.33
N ASP A 178 19.31 -0.11 -15.62
CA ASP A 178 18.26 -0.77 -16.41
C ASP A 178 18.60 -2.25 -16.60
N PRO A 179 17.70 -3.18 -16.22
CA PRO A 179 17.94 -4.60 -16.43
C PRO A 179 17.97 -4.93 -17.92
N GLU A 180 18.79 -5.90 -18.30
CA GLU A 180 18.94 -6.34 -19.69
C GLU A 180 17.65 -6.93 -20.27
N SER A 181 16.80 -7.52 -19.42
CA SER A 181 15.47 -8.02 -19.78
C SER A 181 14.55 -6.95 -20.38
N LEU A 182 14.81 -5.66 -20.14
CA LEU A 182 14.06 -4.54 -20.73
C LEU A 182 14.69 -3.99 -22.03
N LYS A 183 15.81 -4.56 -22.48
CA LYS A 183 16.49 -4.24 -23.74
C LYS A 183 16.15 -5.26 -24.83
N GLU A 184 15.88 -6.50 -24.43
CA GLU A 184 15.31 -7.53 -25.29
C GLU A 184 13.89 -7.07 -25.69
N GLY A 185 13.76 -6.59 -26.93
CA GLY A 185 12.48 -6.11 -27.46
C GLY A 185 11.41 -7.21 -27.51
N PRO A 186 10.17 -6.90 -27.95
CA PRO A 186 9.03 -7.81 -27.93
C PRO A 186 9.17 -9.10 -28.77
N ASN A 187 10.32 -9.34 -29.40
CA ASN A 187 10.59 -10.49 -30.28
C ASN A 187 11.50 -11.56 -29.61
N ALA A 188 11.70 -11.49 -28.29
CA ALA A 188 12.55 -12.45 -27.57
C ALA A 188 11.86 -13.80 -27.24
N PHE A 189 10.62 -14.00 -27.71
CA PHE A 189 9.87 -15.26 -27.59
C PHE A 189 9.09 -15.54 -28.87
#